data_AF-A0A3D8IJ51-F1
#
_entry.id   AF-A0A3D8IJ51-F1
#
_cell.length_a   1.000
_cell.length_b   1.000
_cell.length_c   1.000
_cell.angle_alpha   90.00
_cell.angle_beta   90.00
_cell.angle_gamma   90.00
#
_symmetry.space_group_name_H-M   'P 1'
#
loop_
_entity.id
_entity.type
_entity.pdbx_description
1 polymer ?
#
loop_
_entity_poly.entity_id
_entity_poly.type
_entity_poly.pdbx_seq_one_letter_code
_entity_poly.pdbx_strand_id
1 'polypeptide(L)'
;MQDKENRKHIFALADAKVPVLINLRDPIGRLKHGINHGWYKSNQWIYEINQHKEALDRVTYGGQDKPHLDLLESVLKNKNIGNISIWEYHQTIQEIRNASSIHYLDMQEIVGKRTFDTMTQLSQEFRFPLPKEEDRKFYESKINNQYRYLLPIIFRVNEEIKILVEQSTYNIEFILGLNLSSSIVGGFLAINDYNKNELLNHTFSILQDNMDIISQLNLDSLGLQIKILADKKQSQEIAYQANHSNLKNDLQQYLFALKEKIQSIETNKVTESQVLEYLKEHKDLRKIYQTYFEKEFVHIKQVRPDIVESWKYYQEFERMCAELD
;
A
#
# COMPACT_ATOMS: atom_id res chain seq x y z
N MET A 1 22.58 12.09 2.15
CA MET A 1 23.24 13.28 1.58
C MET A 1 23.00 13.39 0.07
N GLN A 2 23.30 12.37 -0.75
CA GLN A 2 23.10 12.45 -2.21
C GLN A 2 21.63 12.68 -2.66
N ASP A 3 20.65 12.01 -2.03
CA ASP A 3 19.22 12.23 -2.37
C ASP A 3 18.73 13.65 -2.02
N LYS A 4 19.29 14.25 -0.97
CA LYS A 4 18.95 15.61 -0.52
C LYS A 4 19.54 16.67 -1.44
N GLU A 5 20.78 16.46 -1.90
CA GLU A 5 21.38 17.27 -2.96
C GLU A 5 20.56 17.17 -4.25
N ASN A 6 20.20 15.97 -4.69
CA ASN A 6 19.37 15.79 -5.89
C ASN A 6 18.01 16.50 -5.79
N ARG A 7 17.35 16.45 -4.62
CA ARG A 7 16.08 17.15 -4.40
C ARG A 7 16.21 18.67 -4.49
N LYS A 8 17.24 19.25 -3.86
CA LYS A 8 17.50 20.70 -3.95
C LYS A 8 17.75 21.13 -5.40
N HIS A 9 18.48 20.33 -6.17
CA HIS A 9 18.67 20.58 -7.60
C HIS A 9 17.34 20.53 -8.36
N ILE A 10 16.49 19.52 -8.11
CA ILE A 10 15.16 19.41 -8.74
C ILE A 10 14.30 20.64 -8.43
N PHE A 11 14.20 21.05 -7.16
CA PHE A 11 13.40 22.23 -6.79
C PHE A 11 14.01 23.54 -7.28
N ALA A 12 15.34 23.62 -7.41
CA ALA A 12 16.00 24.79 -8.02
C ALA A 12 15.70 24.90 -9.53
N LEU A 13 15.40 23.79 -10.20
CA LEU A 13 14.95 23.78 -11.59
C LEU A 13 13.47 24.12 -11.76
N ALA A 14 12.68 24.13 -10.68
CA ALA A 14 11.27 24.55 -10.71
C ALA A 14 11.17 26.08 -10.70
N ASP A 15 11.47 26.70 -11.84
CA ASP A 15 11.43 28.14 -12.08
C ASP A 15 10.00 28.72 -12.18
N ALA A 16 9.05 27.89 -12.61
CA ALA A 16 7.65 28.27 -12.72
C ALA A 16 7.00 28.54 -11.35
N LYS A 17 6.21 29.61 -11.28
CA LYS A 17 5.41 29.92 -10.10
C LYS A 17 4.17 29.02 -10.05
N VAL A 18 4.16 28.03 -9.16
CA VAL A 18 3.13 26.97 -9.12
C VAL A 18 2.53 26.77 -7.72
N PRO A 19 1.25 26.38 -7.61
CA PRO A 19 0.66 26.02 -6.33
C PRO A 19 1.25 24.69 -5.87
N VAL A 20 1.47 24.56 -4.56
CA VAL A 20 2.05 23.37 -3.94
C VAL A 20 0.98 22.68 -3.08
N LEU A 21 0.75 21.40 -3.34
CA LEU A 21 -0.10 20.55 -2.52
C LEU A 21 0.76 19.67 -1.61
N ILE A 22 0.53 19.73 -0.29
CA ILE A 22 1.25 18.92 0.69
C ILE A 22 0.25 18.09 1.49
N ASN A 23 0.34 16.77 1.33
CA ASN A 23 -0.46 15.86 2.14
C ASN A 23 0.15 15.70 3.56
N LEU A 24 -0.71 15.85 4.55
CA LEU A 24 -0.41 15.73 5.96
C LEU A 24 -1.11 14.51 6.56
N ARG A 25 -0.54 13.98 7.65
CA ARG A 25 -1.13 12.90 8.43
C ARG A 25 -0.55 12.91 9.83
N ASP A 26 -1.34 12.47 10.80
CA ASP A 26 -0.89 12.23 12.16
C ASP A 26 0.48 11.52 12.19
N PRO A 27 1.49 12.12 12.85
CA PRO A 27 2.84 11.60 12.86
C PRO A 27 2.99 10.19 13.41
N ILE A 28 2.33 9.91 14.53
CA ILE A 28 2.32 8.58 15.15
C ILE A 28 1.57 7.61 14.23
N GLY A 29 0.48 8.09 13.61
CA GLY A 29 -0.28 7.35 12.61
C GLY A 29 0.57 6.87 11.41
N ARG A 30 1.50 7.68 10.88
CA ARG A 30 2.40 7.18 9.82
C ARG A 30 3.57 6.36 10.36
N LEU A 31 4.09 6.60 11.56
CA LEU A 31 5.09 5.70 12.17
C LEU A 31 4.52 4.27 12.26
N LYS A 32 3.32 4.14 12.83
CA LYS A 32 2.56 2.90 12.84
C LYS A 32 2.38 2.31 11.44
N HIS A 33 2.06 3.14 10.45
CA HIS A 33 1.89 2.67 9.07
C HIS A 33 3.20 2.14 8.48
N GLY A 34 4.33 2.81 8.73
CA GLY A 34 5.66 2.40 8.27
C GLY A 34 6.07 1.05 8.85
N ILE A 35 5.87 0.84 10.15
CA ILE A 35 6.14 -0.44 10.83
C ILE A 35 5.30 -1.58 10.22
N ASN A 36 4.02 -1.31 9.97
CA ASN A 36 3.10 -2.28 9.39
C ASN A 36 3.20 -2.44 7.87
N HIS A 37 4.02 -1.63 7.18
CA HIS A 37 4.02 -1.62 5.73
C HIS A 37 4.51 -2.96 5.17
N GLY A 38 5.49 -3.61 5.81
CA GLY A 38 6.05 -4.87 5.33
C GLY A 38 6.71 -4.77 3.94
N TRP A 39 7.23 -5.90 3.48
CA TRP A 39 7.94 -6.09 2.22
C TRP A 39 7.70 -7.49 1.68
N TYR A 40 7.92 -7.69 0.39
CA TYR A 40 7.93 -9.03 -0.18
C TYR A 40 9.12 -9.83 0.34
N LYS A 41 8.83 -11.01 0.89
CA LYS A 41 9.83 -12.01 1.29
C LYS A 41 10.43 -12.72 0.07
N SER A 42 9.64 -12.86 -0.98
CA SER A 42 10.04 -13.48 -2.25
C SER A 42 9.42 -12.73 -3.41
N ASN A 43 10.13 -12.66 -4.53
CA ASN A 43 9.61 -12.16 -5.81
C ASN A 43 8.98 -13.27 -6.66
N GLN A 44 8.66 -14.43 -6.10
CA GLN A 44 7.99 -15.53 -6.80
C GLN A 44 6.47 -15.30 -6.86
N TRP A 45 5.91 -15.50 -8.05
CA TRP A 45 4.49 -15.26 -8.33
C TRP A 45 3.78 -16.49 -8.89
N ILE A 46 4.54 -17.51 -9.29
CA ILE A 46 4.05 -18.73 -9.89
C ILE A 46 4.41 -19.89 -8.97
N TYR A 47 3.42 -20.69 -8.61
CA TYR A 47 3.54 -21.81 -7.70
C TYR A 47 2.82 -23.03 -8.28
N GLU A 48 3.25 -24.23 -7.91
CA GLU A 48 2.41 -25.41 -8.15
C GLU A 48 1.20 -25.36 -7.23
N ILE A 49 0.05 -25.88 -7.66
CA ILE A 49 -1.21 -25.79 -6.91
C ILE A 49 -1.12 -26.39 -5.50
N ASN A 50 -0.25 -27.38 -5.29
CA ASN A 50 -0.01 -28.01 -3.99
C ASN A 50 0.93 -27.19 -3.07
N GLN A 51 1.58 -26.13 -3.57
CA GLN A 51 2.49 -25.24 -2.82
C GLN A 51 1.77 -24.01 -2.24
N HIS A 52 0.52 -24.19 -1.82
CA HIS A 52 -0.32 -23.09 -1.35
C HIS A 52 0.23 -22.40 -0.08
N LYS A 53 1.00 -23.11 0.76
CA LYS A 53 1.61 -22.54 1.97
C LYS A 53 2.78 -21.62 1.62
N GLU A 54 3.62 -22.07 0.69
CA GLU A 54 4.74 -21.32 0.14
C GLU A 54 4.25 -20.08 -0.62
N ALA A 55 3.15 -20.20 -1.35
CA ALA A 55 2.49 -19.08 -2.03
C ALA A 55 1.97 -17.99 -1.06
N LEU A 56 1.77 -18.31 0.21
CA LEU A 56 1.32 -17.38 1.24
C LEU A 56 2.44 -16.87 2.15
N ASP A 57 3.63 -17.49 2.12
CA ASP A 57 4.82 -17.04 2.85
C ASP A 57 5.61 -15.98 2.07
N ARG A 58 4.97 -14.83 1.83
CA ARG A 58 5.52 -13.79 0.95
C ARG A 58 5.67 -12.42 1.60
N VAL A 59 5.40 -12.28 2.90
CA VAL A 59 5.44 -10.99 3.60
C VAL A 59 6.48 -11.05 4.70
N THR A 60 7.33 -10.03 4.78
CA THR A 60 8.32 -9.84 5.85
C THR A 60 8.31 -8.41 6.35
N TYR A 61 8.72 -8.20 7.59
CA TYR A 61 8.78 -6.91 8.27
C TYR A 61 10.18 -6.76 8.84
N GLY A 62 11.06 -6.07 8.12
CA GLY A 62 12.47 -5.92 8.51
C GLY A 62 13.19 -7.26 8.77
N GLY A 63 12.87 -8.30 7.99
CA GLY A 63 13.44 -9.64 8.15
C GLY A 63 12.70 -10.56 9.12
N GLN A 64 11.65 -10.08 9.80
CA GLN A 64 10.79 -10.90 10.67
C GLN A 64 9.46 -11.23 9.98
N ASP A 65 8.73 -12.22 10.50
CA ASP A 65 7.41 -12.60 9.96
C ASP A 65 6.27 -11.67 10.45
N LYS A 66 6.54 -10.83 11.45
CA LYS A 66 5.56 -9.91 12.06
C LYS A 66 6.12 -8.49 12.21
N PRO A 67 5.27 -7.46 12.15
CA PRO A 67 5.67 -6.11 12.50
C PRO A 67 6.19 -6.08 13.94
N HIS A 68 7.25 -5.31 14.18
CA HIS A 68 7.87 -5.16 15.49
C HIS A 68 8.34 -3.72 15.70
N LEU A 69 8.31 -3.25 16.93
CA LEU A 69 8.50 -1.83 17.27
C LEU A 69 9.95 -1.36 17.11
N ASP A 70 10.93 -2.26 17.15
CA ASP A 70 12.36 -1.91 16.93
C ASP A 70 12.61 -1.34 15.53
N LEU A 71 11.66 -1.52 14.60
CA LEU A 71 11.68 -0.84 13.31
C LEU A 71 11.61 0.69 13.44
N LEU A 72 11.13 1.24 14.56
CA LEU A 72 11.14 2.69 14.82
C LEU A 72 12.56 3.27 14.84
N GLU A 73 13.55 2.51 15.33
CA GLU A 73 14.94 2.95 15.21
C GLU A 73 15.44 2.87 13.77
N SER A 74 14.98 1.85 13.04
CA SER A 74 15.35 1.63 11.64
C SER A 74 14.79 2.73 10.73
N VAL A 75 13.60 3.27 11.02
CA VAL A 75 13.02 4.43 10.32
C VAL A 75 13.97 5.64 10.39
N LEU A 76 14.69 5.81 11.50
CA LEU A 76 15.65 6.90 11.65
C LEU A 76 16.97 6.66 10.93
N LYS A 77 17.41 5.39 10.87
CA LYS A 77 18.75 5.00 10.40
C LYS A 77 18.77 4.59 8.91
N ASN A 78 17.64 4.20 8.32
CA ASN A 78 17.61 3.44 7.08
C ASN A 78 16.67 4.04 6.00
N LYS A 79 17.09 3.95 4.74
CA LYS A 79 16.28 4.37 3.57
C LYS A 79 15.10 3.44 3.26
N ASN A 80 15.06 2.26 3.89
CA ASN A 80 14.18 1.14 3.52
C ASN A 80 12.86 1.08 4.30
N ILE A 81 12.60 1.95 5.27
CA ILE A 81 11.28 2.07 5.92
C ILE A 81 10.95 3.56 5.92
N GLY A 82 10.60 4.10 4.76
CA GLY A 82 10.28 5.53 4.61
C GLY A 82 11.30 6.42 5.31
N ASN A 83 12.42 6.70 4.64
CA ASN A 83 13.45 7.63 5.10
C ASN A 83 12.82 8.85 5.82
N ILE A 84 13.44 9.37 6.89
CA ILE A 84 13.06 10.60 7.60
C ILE A 84 12.54 11.71 6.67
N SER A 85 13.03 11.75 5.41
CA SER A 85 12.47 12.56 4.32
C SER A 85 10.94 12.51 4.12
N ILE A 86 10.22 11.48 4.57
CA ILE A 86 8.74 11.42 4.47
C ILE A 86 8.04 12.50 5.33
N TRP A 87 8.77 13.14 6.24
CA TRP A 87 8.28 14.14 7.17
C TRP A 87 8.92 15.51 7.01
N GLU A 88 9.81 15.70 6.04
CA GLU A 88 10.52 16.96 5.82
C GLU A 88 9.57 18.02 5.22
N TYR A 89 8.60 18.49 5.99
CA TYR A 89 7.62 19.47 5.51
C TYR A 89 8.23 20.89 5.47
N HIS A 90 8.72 21.38 6.61
CA HIS A 90 9.23 22.74 6.71
C HIS A 90 10.45 22.94 5.81
N GLN A 91 11.37 21.97 5.82
CA GLN A 91 12.54 22.02 4.95
C GLN A 91 12.17 21.99 3.47
N THR A 92 11.25 21.11 3.03
CA THR A 92 10.84 21.05 1.63
C THR A 92 10.18 22.36 1.18
N ILE A 93 9.37 22.99 2.03
CA ILE A 93 8.76 24.29 1.73
C ILE A 93 9.82 25.37 1.52
N GLN A 94 10.86 25.41 2.38
CA GLN A 94 11.97 26.35 2.22
C GLN A 94 12.76 26.13 0.92
N GLU A 95 12.78 24.91 0.39
CA GLU A 95 13.45 24.57 -0.85
C GLU A 95 12.60 24.95 -2.10
N ILE A 96 11.27 25.00 -2.01
CA ILE A 96 10.37 25.37 -3.11
C ILE A 96 10.19 26.89 -3.17
N ARG A 97 11.15 27.59 -3.76
CA ARG A 97 11.21 29.06 -3.77
C ARG A 97 10.09 29.74 -4.58
N ASN A 98 9.54 29.05 -5.58
CA ASN A 98 8.54 29.59 -6.49
C ASN A 98 7.11 29.13 -6.18
N ALA A 99 6.84 28.68 -4.96
CA ALA A 99 5.47 28.34 -4.56
C ALA A 99 4.55 29.58 -4.65
N SER A 100 3.46 29.50 -5.44
CA SER A 100 2.44 30.57 -5.47
C SER A 100 1.57 30.58 -4.23
N SER A 101 1.33 29.38 -3.68
CA SER A 101 0.49 29.07 -2.53
C SER A 101 0.89 27.68 -2.03
N ILE A 102 0.61 27.42 -0.75
CA ILE A 102 0.82 26.11 -0.13
C ILE A 102 -0.52 25.64 0.40
N HIS A 103 -1.06 24.59 -0.18
CA HIS A 103 -2.27 23.92 0.26
C HIS A 103 -1.89 22.70 1.08
N TYR A 104 -2.35 22.64 2.33
CA TYR A 104 -2.20 21.47 3.18
C TYR A 104 -3.47 20.63 3.19
N LEU A 105 -3.32 19.36 2.80
CA LEU A 105 -4.41 18.40 2.71
C LEU A 105 -4.27 17.37 3.81
N ASP A 106 -5.24 17.30 4.73
CA ASP A 106 -5.26 16.24 5.74
C ASP A 106 -5.59 14.90 5.05
N MET A 107 -4.84 13.84 5.36
CA MET A 107 -5.10 12.49 4.87
C MET A 107 -6.57 12.08 5.08
N GLN A 108 -7.23 12.51 6.15
CA GLN A 108 -8.63 12.17 6.40
C GLN A 108 -9.60 12.67 5.32
N GLU A 109 -9.18 13.63 4.49
CA GLU A 109 -9.94 14.17 3.37
C GLU A 109 -9.90 13.25 2.14
N ILE A 110 -8.89 12.39 2.05
CA ILE A 110 -8.69 11.43 0.94
C ILE A 110 -8.79 9.98 1.43
N VAL A 111 -9.74 9.73 2.33
CA VAL A 111 -10.09 8.37 2.77
C VAL A 111 -11.55 8.07 2.45
N GLY A 112 -11.76 6.93 1.77
CA GLY A 112 -13.08 6.38 1.51
C GLY A 112 -13.95 7.31 0.65
N LYS A 113 -15.23 7.43 0.99
CA LYS A 113 -16.20 8.20 0.21
C LYS A 113 -15.83 9.67 -0.01
N ARG A 114 -15.06 10.26 0.91
CA ARG A 114 -14.62 11.65 0.82
C ARG A 114 -13.63 11.87 -0.33
N THR A 115 -12.87 10.85 -0.71
CA THR A 115 -11.77 10.99 -1.66
C THR A 115 -12.24 11.56 -3.00
N PHE A 116 -13.38 11.11 -3.54
CA PHE A 116 -13.85 11.57 -4.84
C PHE A 116 -14.16 13.06 -4.84
N ASP A 117 -14.88 13.53 -3.83
CA ASP A 117 -15.28 14.93 -3.70
C ASP A 117 -14.05 15.82 -3.46
N THR A 118 -13.12 15.37 -2.61
CA THR A 118 -11.85 16.07 -2.37
C THR A 118 -11.00 16.16 -3.64
N MET A 119 -10.89 15.07 -4.42
CA MET A 119 -10.16 15.09 -5.69
C MET A 119 -10.83 15.99 -6.74
N THR A 120 -12.16 16.11 -6.69
CA THR A 120 -12.92 17.04 -7.54
C THR A 120 -12.61 18.50 -7.18
N GLN A 121 -12.57 18.82 -5.88
CA GLN A 121 -12.18 20.16 -5.40
C GLN A 121 -10.74 20.50 -5.78
N LEU A 122 -9.80 19.57 -5.52
CA LEU A 122 -8.40 19.74 -5.88
C LEU A 122 -8.20 19.89 -7.40
N SER A 123 -8.98 19.18 -8.23
CA SER A 123 -8.93 19.34 -9.69
C SER A 123 -9.28 20.76 -10.12
N GLN A 124 -10.27 21.38 -9.49
CA GLN A 124 -10.67 22.76 -9.77
C GLN A 124 -9.61 23.76 -9.31
N GLU A 125 -9.02 23.55 -8.13
CA GLU A 125 -7.99 24.41 -7.56
C GLU A 125 -6.66 24.33 -8.33
N PHE A 126 -6.20 23.12 -8.62
CA PHE A 126 -4.89 22.85 -9.24
C PHE A 126 -4.96 22.65 -10.77
N ARG A 127 -6.16 22.68 -11.35
CA ARG A 127 -6.41 22.60 -12.80
C ARG A 127 -5.92 21.32 -13.47
N PHE A 128 -5.86 20.21 -12.74
CA PHE A 128 -5.70 18.88 -13.33
C PHE A 128 -7.07 18.30 -13.77
N PRO A 129 -7.12 17.27 -14.64
CA PRO A 129 -8.39 16.74 -15.15
C PRO A 129 -9.39 16.34 -14.06
N LEU A 130 -10.66 16.65 -14.28
CA LEU A 130 -11.74 16.31 -13.35
C LEU A 130 -11.89 14.78 -13.24
N PRO A 131 -12.02 14.22 -12.02
CA PRO A 131 -12.45 12.85 -11.82
C PRO A 131 -13.78 12.59 -12.54
N LYS A 132 -13.91 11.42 -13.17
CA LYS A 132 -15.16 11.00 -13.80
C LYS A 132 -15.96 10.14 -12.83
N GLU A 133 -17.29 10.24 -12.88
CA GLU A 133 -18.18 9.43 -12.04
C GLU A 133 -18.00 7.92 -12.23
N GLU A 134 -17.62 7.48 -13.43
CA GLU A 134 -17.28 6.07 -13.70
C GLU A 134 -16.11 5.57 -12.84
N ASP A 135 -15.20 6.46 -12.45
CA ASP A 135 -14.03 6.16 -11.61
C ASP A 135 -14.31 6.33 -10.11
N ARG A 136 -15.52 6.71 -9.69
CA ARG A 136 -15.85 6.98 -8.28
C ARG A 136 -15.44 5.84 -7.36
N LYS A 137 -15.79 4.60 -7.74
CA LYS A 137 -15.43 3.42 -6.96
C LYS A 137 -13.92 3.31 -6.76
N PHE A 138 -13.11 3.68 -7.74
CA PHE A 138 -11.65 3.68 -7.61
C PHE A 138 -11.17 4.66 -6.54
N TYR A 139 -11.64 5.91 -6.58
CA TYR A 139 -11.30 6.91 -5.57
C TYR A 139 -11.76 6.54 -4.17
N GLU A 140 -12.94 5.92 -4.04
CA GLU A 140 -13.54 5.59 -2.74
C GLU A 140 -12.87 4.40 -2.04
N SER A 141 -11.88 3.79 -2.68
CA SER A 141 -11.37 2.50 -2.27
C SER A 141 -10.03 2.52 -1.59
N LYS A 142 -9.71 1.37 -1.00
CA LYS A 142 -8.40 1.10 -0.43
C LYS A 142 -7.60 0.23 -1.38
N ILE A 143 -6.74 0.88 -2.18
CA ILE A 143 -5.79 0.21 -3.07
C ILE A 143 -4.86 -0.70 -2.27
N ASN A 144 -4.27 -0.18 -1.18
CA ASN A 144 -3.40 -0.93 -0.28
C ASN A 144 -4.20 -1.65 0.80
N ASN A 145 -4.93 -2.69 0.41
CA ASN A 145 -5.75 -3.51 1.29
C ASN A 145 -5.00 -4.77 1.78
N GLN A 146 -5.75 -5.68 2.39
CA GLN A 146 -5.26 -6.95 2.95
C GLN A 146 -4.62 -7.90 1.93
N TYR A 147 -4.82 -7.68 0.63
CA TYR A 147 -4.29 -8.51 -0.45
C TYR A 147 -2.93 -8.05 -0.97
N ARG A 148 -2.47 -6.83 -0.63
CA ARG A 148 -1.30 -6.16 -1.25
C ARG A 148 -0.10 -7.08 -1.46
N TYR A 149 0.30 -7.85 -0.44
CA TYR A 149 1.47 -8.75 -0.53
C TYR A 149 1.13 -10.21 -0.85
N LEU A 150 -0.16 -10.55 -0.86
CA LEU A 150 -0.64 -11.92 -1.02
C LEU A 150 -1.13 -12.20 -2.45
N LEU A 151 -1.66 -11.19 -3.14
CA LEU A 151 -2.20 -11.29 -4.49
C LEU A 151 -1.60 -10.19 -5.38
N PRO A 152 -1.55 -10.39 -6.71
CA PRO A 152 -1.96 -11.61 -7.43
C PRO A 152 -1.00 -12.78 -7.20
N ILE A 153 -1.45 -14.00 -7.51
CA ILE A 153 -0.60 -15.20 -7.66
C ILE A 153 -1.11 -16.07 -8.80
N ILE A 154 -0.21 -16.84 -9.41
CA ILE A 154 -0.54 -17.83 -10.44
C ILE A 154 -0.24 -19.23 -9.89
N PHE A 155 -1.21 -20.12 -9.98
CA PHE A 155 -1.02 -21.53 -9.76
C PHE A 155 -0.90 -22.28 -11.08
N ARG A 156 0.13 -23.12 -11.20
CA ARG A 156 0.22 -24.18 -12.20
C ARG A 156 -0.53 -25.39 -11.66
N VAL A 157 -1.52 -25.84 -12.41
CA VAL A 157 -2.25 -27.08 -12.12
C VAL A 157 -1.52 -28.26 -12.76
N ASN A 158 -1.02 -28.05 -13.97
CA ASN A 158 -0.15 -28.95 -14.72
C ASN A 158 0.65 -28.12 -15.76
N GLU A 159 1.33 -28.79 -16.69
CA GLU A 159 2.14 -28.13 -17.75
C GLU A 159 1.33 -27.18 -18.64
N GLU A 160 0.02 -27.41 -18.80
CA GLU A 160 -0.84 -26.67 -19.72
C GLU A 160 -1.73 -25.64 -19.02
N ILE A 161 -2.18 -25.93 -17.80
CA ILE A 161 -3.21 -25.15 -17.10
C ILE A 161 -2.58 -24.25 -16.04
N LYS A 162 -2.89 -22.96 -16.16
CA LYS A 162 -2.55 -21.93 -15.19
C LYS A 162 -3.80 -21.22 -14.74
N ILE A 163 -3.85 -20.92 -13.45
CA ILE A 163 -4.95 -20.22 -12.80
C ILE A 163 -4.39 -18.98 -12.11
N LEU A 164 -5.02 -17.83 -12.35
CA LEU A 164 -4.71 -16.56 -11.68
C LEU A 164 -5.66 -16.36 -10.50
N VAL A 165 -5.11 -16.14 -9.31
CA VAL A 165 -5.87 -15.62 -8.17
C VAL A 165 -5.58 -14.14 -8.01
N GLU A 166 -6.62 -13.32 -8.02
CA GLU A 166 -6.51 -11.87 -7.85
C GLU A 166 -7.66 -11.30 -7.01
N GLN A 167 -7.49 -10.07 -6.53
CA GLN A 167 -8.54 -9.35 -5.83
C GLN A 167 -9.62 -8.83 -6.79
N SER A 168 -10.87 -8.76 -6.33
CA SER A 168 -11.99 -8.31 -7.16
C SER A 168 -12.10 -6.79 -7.29
N THR A 169 -11.56 -6.02 -6.34
CA THR A 169 -11.82 -4.57 -6.25
C THR A 169 -11.07 -3.74 -7.30
N TYR A 170 -9.77 -4.01 -7.49
CA TYR A 170 -8.94 -3.46 -8.56
C TYR A 170 -8.14 -4.61 -9.14
N ASN A 171 -8.78 -5.31 -10.08
CA ASN A 171 -8.17 -6.43 -10.76
C ASN A 171 -7.15 -5.92 -11.79
N ILE A 172 -6.35 -6.85 -12.33
CA ILE A 172 -5.26 -6.49 -13.23
C ILE A 172 -5.80 -5.83 -14.50
N GLU A 173 -6.92 -6.29 -15.04
CA GLU A 173 -7.59 -5.68 -16.21
C GLU A 173 -7.89 -4.20 -15.98
N PHE A 174 -8.48 -3.87 -14.83
CA PHE A 174 -8.77 -2.49 -14.47
C PHE A 174 -7.49 -1.63 -14.45
N ILE A 175 -6.43 -2.12 -13.79
CA ILE A 175 -5.17 -1.39 -13.67
C ILE A 175 -4.51 -1.18 -15.04
N LEU A 176 -4.55 -2.19 -15.91
CA LEU A 176 -4.01 -2.09 -17.27
C LEU A 176 -4.82 -1.12 -18.14
N GLY A 177 -6.15 -1.05 -17.94
CA GLY A 177 -7.03 -0.11 -18.64
C GLY A 177 -6.78 1.36 -18.33
N LEU A 178 -6.12 1.68 -17.20
CA LEU A 178 -5.81 3.05 -16.80
C LEU A 178 -4.67 3.71 -17.63
N ASN A 179 -4.04 2.99 -18.57
CA ASN A 179 -2.92 3.47 -19.40
C ASN A 179 -1.79 4.13 -18.58
N LEU A 180 -1.53 3.56 -17.39
CA LEU A 180 -0.56 4.11 -16.44
C LEU A 180 0.88 3.79 -16.87
N SER A 181 1.82 4.58 -16.38
CA SER A 181 3.24 4.28 -16.55
C SER A 181 3.58 2.92 -15.94
N SER A 182 4.65 2.30 -16.43
CA SER A 182 5.08 1.00 -15.95
C SER A 182 5.34 0.99 -14.44
N SER A 183 5.96 2.04 -13.90
CA SER A 183 6.23 2.18 -12.47
C SER A 183 4.96 2.26 -11.62
N ILE A 184 3.92 2.95 -12.10
CA ILE A 184 2.65 3.07 -11.39
C ILE A 184 1.95 1.70 -11.36
N VAL A 185 1.87 1.00 -12.50
CA VAL A 185 1.32 -0.36 -12.56
C VAL A 185 2.09 -1.30 -11.62
N GLY A 186 3.42 -1.21 -11.57
CA GLY A 186 4.25 -1.95 -10.63
C GLY A 186 3.90 -1.65 -9.18
N GLY A 187 3.68 -0.38 -8.83
CA GLY A 187 3.24 0.02 -7.49
C GLY A 187 1.84 -0.48 -7.10
N PHE A 188 0.89 -0.51 -8.05
CA PHE A 188 -0.48 -1.00 -7.86
C PHE A 188 -0.53 -2.52 -7.64
N LEU A 189 0.18 -3.26 -8.49
CA LEU A 189 0.31 -4.71 -8.38
C LEU A 189 1.33 -5.10 -7.30
N ALA A 190 2.04 -4.11 -6.77
CA ALA A 190 3.15 -4.26 -5.86
C ALA A 190 4.20 -5.27 -6.40
N ILE A 191 4.46 -5.23 -7.70
CA ILE A 191 5.48 -6.04 -8.38
C ILE A 191 6.73 -5.19 -8.61
N ASN A 192 7.89 -5.70 -8.23
CA ASN A 192 9.17 -5.09 -8.61
C ASN A 192 9.39 -5.17 -10.12
N ASP A 193 9.97 -4.13 -10.73
CA ASP A 193 10.10 -4.00 -12.19
C ASP A 193 10.74 -5.23 -12.88
N TYR A 194 11.65 -5.95 -12.20
CA TYR A 194 12.38 -7.09 -12.75
C TYR A 194 11.48 -8.31 -13.08
N ASN A 195 10.47 -8.60 -12.26
CA ASN A 195 9.56 -9.76 -12.45
C ASN A 195 8.20 -9.36 -13.04
N LYS A 196 8.00 -8.07 -13.28
CA LYS A 196 6.75 -7.52 -13.80
C LYS A 196 6.42 -8.08 -15.18
N ASN A 197 7.40 -8.17 -16.08
CA ASN A 197 7.16 -8.66 -17.44
C ASN A 197 6.76 -10.13 -17.46
N GLU A 198 7.37 -10.97 -16.63
CA GLU A 198 7.03 -12.39 -16.52
C GLU A 198 5.59 -12.59 -16.02
N LEU A 199 5.23 -11.90 -14.93
CA LEU A 199 3.87 -11.95 -14.41
C LEU A 199 2.86 -11.39 -15.42
N LEU A 200 3.14 -10.24 -16.03
CA LEU A 200 2.27 -9.67 -17.06
C LEU A 200 2.10 -10.60 -18.26
N ASN A 201 3.16 -11.26 -18.72
CA ASN A 201 3.08 -12.19 -19.84
C ASN A 201 2.15 -13.38 -19.54
N HIS A 202 2.26 -13.98 -18.35
CA HIS A 202 1.37 -15.07 -17.95
C HIS A 202 -0.06 -14.61 -17.65
N THR A 203 -0.20 -13.40 -17.13
CA THR A 203 -1.52 -12.85 -16.82
C THR A 203 -2.24 -12.46 -18.11
N PHE A 204 -1.55 -11.87 -19.09
CA PHE A 204 -2.14 -11.41 -20.34
C PHE A 204 -2.80 -12.55 -21.13
N SER A 205 -2.17 -13.73 -21.18
CA SER A 205 -2.77 -14.89 -21.84
C SER A 205 -4.06 -15.35 -21.16
N ILE A 206 -4.09 -15.34 -19.82
CA ILE A 206 -5.29 -15.72 -19.05
C ILE A 206 -6.38 -14.67 -19.26
N LEU A 207 -6.05 -13.38 -19.15
CA LEU A 207 -7.02 -12.28 -19.19
C LEU A 207 -7.66 -12.09 -20.57
N GLN A 208 -7.02 -12.50 -21.67
CA GLN A 208 -7.55 -12.29 -23.02
C GLN A 208 -8.95 -12.90 -23.25
N ASP A 209 -9.19 -14.10 -22.72
CA ASP A 209 -10.51 -14.76 -22.71
C ASP A 209 -10.63 -15.62 -21.44
N ASN A 210 -10.91 -14.95 -20.31
CA ASN A 210 -10.95 -15.59 -19.00
C ASN A 210 -12.35 -16.06 -18.59
N MET A 211 -12.38 -16.94 -17.60
CA MET A 211 -13.57 -17.25 -16.82
C MET A 211 -13.24 -17.31 -15.33
N ASP A 212 -14.16 -16.84 -14.49
CA ASP A 212 -14.09 -17.06 -13.03
C ASP A 212 -14.58 -18.47 -12.70
N ILE A 213 -13.71 -19.30 -12.13
CA ILE A 213 -13.98 -20.71 -11.86
C ILE A 213 -14.55 -20.96 -10.47
N ILE A 214 -14.71 -19.93 -9.61
CA ILE A 214 -15.27 -20.10 -8.26
C ILE A 214 -16.64 -20.78 -8.30
N SER A 215 -17.57 -20.24 -9.11
CA SER A 215 -18.92 -20.80 -9.25
C SER A 215 -18.91 -22.12 -10.01
N GLN A 216 -18.07 -22.26 -11.04
CA GLN A 216 -17.97 -23.48 -11.84
C GLN A 216 -17.55 -24.68 -10.99
N LEU A 217 -16.60 -24.47 -10.07
CA LEU A 217 -16.07 -25.51 -9.20
C LEU A 217 -16.84 -25.62 -7.87
N ASN A 218 -17.84 -24.76 -7.64
CA ASN A 218 -18.60 -24.66 -6.41
C ASN A 218 -17.66 -24.53 -5.19
N LEU A 219 -16.77 -23.53 -5.24
CA LEU A 219 -15.85 -23.17 -4.17
C LEU A 219 -16.53 -22.19 -3.20
N ASP A 220 -16.27 -22.36 -1.91
CA ASP A 220 -16.63 -21.36 -0.90
C ASP A 220 -15.56 -20.27 -0.87
N SER A 221 -15.95 -19.04 -1.23
CA SER A 221 -15.07 -17.86 -1.20
C SER A 221 -14.71 -17.42 0.22
N LEU A 222 -15.39 -17.93 1.25
CA LEU A 222 -15.18 -17.61 2.66
C LEU A 222 -15.30 -16.11 3.00
N GLY A 223 -16.01 -15.35 2.16
CA GLY A 223 -16.16 -13.89 2.27
C GLY A 223 -14.99 -13.09 1.68
N LEU A 224 -14.04 -13.74 1.02
CA LEU A 224 -12.93 -13.08 0.34
C LEU A 224 -13.42 -12.38 -0.94
N GLN A 225 -12.96 -11.15 -1.15
CA GLN A 225 -13.22 -10.36 -2.36
C GLN A 225 -12.15 -10.69 -3.42
N ILE A 226 -12.24 -11.89 -3.98
CA ILE A 226 -11.28 -12.42 -4.96
C ILE A 226 -11.97 -12.98 -6.21
N LYS A 227 -11.18 -13.16 -7.27
CA LYS A 227 -11.51 -13.94 -8.45
C LYS A 227 -10.48 -15.05 -8.62
N ILE A 228 -10.91 -16.19 -9.16
CA ILE A 228 -10.01 -17.26 -9.60
C ILE A 228 -10.22 -17.42 -11.10
N LEU A 229 -9.30 -16.88 -11.89
CA LEU A 229 -9.41 -16.79 -13.34
C LEU A 229 -8.61 -17.89 -14.02
N ALA A 230 -9.19 -18.49 -15.05
CA ALA A 230 -8.50 -19.41 -15.94
C ALA A 230 -8.84 -19.10 -17.40
N ASP A 231 -8.04 -19.60 -18.35
CA ASP A 231 -8.34 -19.50 -19.77
C ASP A 231 -9.64 -20.26 -20.07
N LYS A 232 -10.63 -19.55 -20.61
CA LYS A 232 -11.95 -20.11 -20.92
C LYS A 232 -11.89 -21.25 -21.93
N LYS A 233 -10.89 -21.26 -22.82
CA LYS A 233 -10.65 -22.37 -23.76
C LYS A 233 -10.31 -23.67 -23.03
N GLN A 234 -9.77 -23.59 -21.81
CA GLN A 234 -9.42 -24.73 -20.97
C GLN A 234 -10.56 -25.17 -20.04
N SER A 235 -11.77 -24.61 -20.17
CA SER A 235 -12.91 -24.88 -19.27
C SER A 235 -13.23 -26.37 -19.10
N GLN A 236 -13.14 -27.17 -20.16
CA GLN A 236 -13.43 -28.61 -20.11
C GLN A 236 -12.34 -29.37 -19.35
N GLU A 237 -11.08 -29.05 -19.61
CA GLU A 237 -9.95 -29.67 -18.94
C GLU A 237 -9.91 -29.28 -17.46
N ILE A 238 -10.22 -28.03 -17.11
CA ILE A 238 -10.34 -27.60 -15.70
C ILE A 238 -11.42 -28.39 -14.96
N ALA A 239 -12.58 -28.61 -15.59
CA ALA A 239 -13.64 -29.43 -15.02
C ALA A 239 -13.21 -30.91 -14.89
N TYR A 240 -12.45 -31.42 -15.85
CA TYR A 240 -11.86 -32.75 -15.78
C TYR A 240 -10.89 -32.86 -14.59
N GLN A 241 -9.93 -31.93 -14.46
CA GLN A 241 -9.00 -31.83 -13.34
C GLN A 241 -9.74 -31.70 -12.01
N ALA A 242 -10.77 -30.86 -11.90
CA ALA A 242 -11.53 -30.74 -10.66
C ALA A 242 -12.22 -32.04 -10.19
N ASN A 243 -12.53 -32.95 -11.11
CA ASN A 243 -13.18 -34.24 -10.81
C ASN A 243 -12.19 -35.41 -10.68
N HIS A 244 -11.04 -35.34 -11.35
CA HIS A 244 -10.07 -36.44 -11.46
C HIS A 244 -8.72 -36.15 -10.80
N SER A 245 -8.47 -34.89 -10.43
CA SER A 245 -7.37 -34.46 -9.57
C SER A 245 -7.91 -33.72 -8.35
N ASN A 246 -7.04 -33.48 -7.38
CA ASN A 246 -7.43 -32.80 -6.14
C ASN A 246 -7.63 -31.28 -6.32
N LEU A 247 -7.69 -30.76 -7.54
CA LEU A 247 -7.72 -29.32 -7.84
C LEU A 247 -8.78 -28.55 -7.04
N LYS A 248 -10.02 -29.05 -6.98
CA LYS A 248 -11.09 -28.39 -6.21
C LYS A 248 -10.71 -28.31 -4.72
N ASN A 249 -10.23 -29.41 -4.16
CA ASN A 249 -9.81 -29.47 -2.77
C ASN A 249 -8.60 -28.56 -2.51
N ASP A 250 -7.61 -28.56 -3.40
CA ASP A 250 -6.39 -27.77 -3.24
C ASP A 250 -6.69 -26.27 -3.30
N LEU A 251 -7.57 -25.84 -4.23
CA LEU A 251 -8.07 -24.46 -4.26
C LEU A 251 -8.84 -24.12 -2.99
N GLN A 252 -9.71 -25.01 -2.50
CA GLN A 252 -10.47 -24.75 -1.26
C GLN A 252 -9.54 -24.64 -0.03
N GLN A 253 -8.49 -25.48 0.05
CA GLN A 253 -7.47 -25.40 1.10
C GLN A 253 -6.67 -24.10 1.00
N TYR A 254 -6.32 -23.67 -0.22
CA TYR A 254 -5.67 -22.39 -0.44
C TYR A 254 -6.56 -21.22 0.03
N LEU A 255 -7.86 -21.22 -0.28
CA LEU A 255 -8.78 -20.16 0.17
C LEU A 255 -8.89 -20.08 1.69
N PHE A 256 -8.93 -21.23 2.36
CA PHE A 256 -8.90 -21.31 3.82
C PHE A 256 -7.60 -20.71 4.36
N ALA A 257 -6.45 -21.15 3.84
CA ALA A 257 -5.14 -20.67 4.27
C ALA A 257 -4.93 -19.17 3.98
N LEU A 258 -5.46 -18.66 2.86
CA LEU A 258 -5.41 -17.24 2.50
C LEU A 258 -6.20 -16.41 3.52
N LYS A 259 -7.40 -16.85 3.90
CA LYS A 259 -8.21 -16.20 4.93
C LYS A 259 -7.51 -16.17 6.28
N GLU A 260 -6.94 -17.30 6.71
CA GLU A 260 -6.16 -17.37 7.95
C GLU A 260 -4.94 -16.47 7.91
N LYS A 261 -4.22 -16.43 6.78
CA LYS A 261 -3.04 -15.56 6.62
C LYS A 261 -3.42 -14.08 6.68
N ILE A 262 -4.52 -13.68 6.04
CA ILE A 262 -5.06 -12.31 6.11
C ILE A 262 -5.39 -11.97 7.57
N GLN A 263 -6.13 -12.82 8.27
CA GLN A 263 -6.49 -12.60 9.67
C GLN A 263 -5.24 -12.52 10.56
N SER A 264 -4.25 -13.39 10.34
CA SER A 264 -2.97 -13.36 11.05
C SER A 264 -2.22 -12.05 10.81
N ILE A 265 -2.15 -11.56 9.57
CA ILE A 265 -1.53 -10.27 9.26
C ILE A 265 -2.25 -9.13 9.98
N GLU A 266 -3.58 -9.07 9.90
CA GLU A 266 -4.37 -8.00 10.54
C GLU A 266 -4.23 -8.02 12.07
N THR A 267 -4.28 -9.20 12.71
CA THR A 267 -4.16 -9.33 14.17
C THR A 267 -2.76 -9.02 14.71
N ASN A 268 -1.71 -9.18 13.90
CA ASN A 268 -0.34 -8.86 14.30
C ASN A 268 0.06 -7.39 14.01
N LYS A 269 -0.85 -6.55 13.49
CA LYS A 269 -0.53 -5.14 13.23
C LYS A 269 -0.26 -4.38 14.53
N VAL A 270 0.79 -3.57 14.50
CA VAL A 270 1.08 -2.60 15.54
C VAL A 270 0.04 -1.48 15.49
N THR A 271 -0.39 -1.02 16.66
CA THR A 271 -1.32 0.10 16.85
C THR A 271 -0.57 1.38 17.22
N GLU A 272 -1.21 2.53 17.04
CA GLU A 272 -0.66 3.82 17.48
C GLU A 272 -0.38 3.84 18.98
N SER A 273 -1.26 3.25 19.81
CA SER A 273 -1.04 3.16 21.26
C SER A 273 0.19 2.33 21.63
N GLN A 274 0.47 1.24 20.90
CA GLN A 274 1.71 0.47 21.10
C GLN A 274 2.95 1.26 20.68
N VAL A 275 2.87 2.10 19.64
CA VAL A 275 3.96 3.02 19.28
C VAL A 275 4.22 4.02 20.39
N LEU A 276 3.17 4.62 20.96
CA LEU A 276 3.30 5.58 22.06
C LEU A 276 3.91 4.93 23.30
N GLU A 277 3.42 3.76 23.72
CA GLU A 277 3.98 3.05 24.89
C GLU A 277 5.46 2.70 24.68
N TYR A 278 5.83 2.27 23.48
CA TYR A 278 7.24 2.03 23.16
C TYR A 278 8.08 3.31 23.29
N LEU A 279 7.63 4.43 22.72
CA LEU A 279 8.35 5.72 22.83
C LEU A 279 8.40 6.24 24.28
N LYS A 280 7.41 5.90 25.11
CA LYS A 280 7.40 6.21 26.55
C LYS A 280 8.56 5.54 27.28
N GLU A 281 8.82 4.28 26.98
CA GLU A 281 9.89 3.48 27.56
C GLU A 281 11.28 3.80 26.95
N HIS A 282 11.32 4.33 25.73
CA HIS A 282 12.57 4.60 24.99
C HIS A 282 12.89 6.10 24.90
N LYS A 283 13.41 6.67 26.00
CA LYS A 283 13.68 8.12 26.16
C LYS A 283 14.48 8.74 25.01
N ASP A 284 15.60 8.14 24.62
CA ASP A 284 16.47 8.71 23.58
C ASP A 284 15.75 8.77 22.23
N LEU A 285 15.01 7.71 21.89
CA LEU A 285 14.23 7.61 20.67
C LEU A 285 13.10 8.65 20.65
N ARG A 286 12.37 8.79 21.77
CA ARG A 286 11.34 9.81 21.95
C ARG A 286 11.88 11.22 21.72
N LYS A 287 13.03 11.56 22.33
CA LYS A 287 13.66 12.88 22.16
C LYS A 287 14.07 13.18 20.73
N ILE A 288 14.52 12.17 19.99
CA ILE A 288 14.83 12.31 18.56
C ILE A 288 13.55 12.66 17.78
N TYR A 289 12.47 11.91 17.98
CA TYR A 289 11.20 12.19 17.31
C TYR A 289 10.61 13.54 17.71
N GLN A 290 10.66 13.91 18.99
CA GLN A 290 10.20 15.21 19.48
C GLN A 290 10.94 16.35 18.79
N THR A 291 12.27 16.34 18.83
CA THR A 291 13.13 17.36 18.18
C THR A 291 12.80 17.46 16.69
N TYR A 292 12.57 16.31 16.06
CA TYR A 292 12.26 16.24 14.65
C TYR A 292 10.88 16.85 14.32
N PHE A 293 9.84 16.51 15.07
CA PHE A 293 8.49 17.05 14.90
C PHE A 293 8.43 18.55 15.18
N GLU A 294 9.09 19.02 16.24
CA GLU A 294 9.22 20.44 16.56
C GLU A 294 9.81 21.23 15.39
N LYS A 295 10.84 20.69 14.75
CA LYS A 295 11.49 21.30 13.59
C LYS A 295 10.61 21.30 12.34
N GLU A 296 9.99 20.18 11.99
CA GLU A 296 9.29 20.06 10.71
C GLU A 296 7.87 20.61 10.71
N PHE A 297 7.23 20.75 11.89
CA PHE A 297 5.85 21.20 11.97
C PHE A 297 5.68 22.70 12.18
N VAL A 298 6.78 23.47 12.28
CA VAL A 298 6.76 24.93 12.53
C VAL A 298 5.78 25.65 11.59
N HIS A 299 5.92 25.47 10.28
CA HIS A 299 5.07 26.17 9.31
C HIS A 299 3.62 25.68 9.36
N ILE A 300 3.40 24.37 9.57
CA ILE A 300 2.05 23.79 9.64
C ILE A 300 1.30 24.34 10.85
N LYS A 301 1.94 24.39 12.02
CA LYS A 301 1.37 24.96 13.26
C LYS A 301 0.98 26.43 13.11
N GLN A 302 1.67 27.18 12.24
CA GLN A 302 1.36 28.60 11.99
C GLN A 302 0.16 28.79 11.07
N VAL A 303 0.05 28.00 10.00
CA VAL A 303 -0.92 28.26 8.92
C VAL A 303 -2.15 27.34 8.97
N ARG A 304 -2.02 26.15 9.55
CA ARG A 304 -3.07 25.13 9.70
C ARG A 304 -2.99 24.46 11.08
N PRO A 305 -3.09 25.22 12.18
CA PRO A 305 -3.13 24.64 13.53
C PRO A 305 -4.31 23.67 13.70
N ASP A 306 -5.42 23.92 12.98
CA ASP A 306 -6.60 23.05 12.95
C ASP A 306 -6.28 21.60 12.54
N ILE A 307 -5.37 21.40 11.57
CA ILE A 307 -4.92 20.05 11.18
C ILE A 307 -4.08 19.43 12.30
N VAL A 308 -3.17 20.19 12.91
CA VAL A 308 -2.27 19.66 13.95
C VAL A 308 -3.06 19.27 15.19
N GLU A 309 -4.07 20.07 15.55
CA GLU A 309 -5.00 19.79 16.66
C GLU A 309 -5.85 18.54 16.38
N SER A 310 -6.12 18.21 15.11
CA SER A 310 -6.86 17.00 14.73
C SER A 310 -6.07 15.70 14.95
N TRP A 311 -4.73 15.78 15.05
CA TRP A 311 -3.85 14.61 15.19
C TRP A 311 -3.88 14.03 16.60
N LYS A 312 -4.92 13.24 16.88
CA LYS A 312 -5.17 12.60 18.18
C LYS A 312 -3.91 12.01 18.84
N TYR A 313 -3.13 11.22 18.11
CA TYR A 313 -1.99 10.49 18.68
C TYR A 313 -0.75 11.36 18.80
N TYR A 314 -0.59 12.36 17.93
CA TYR A 314 0.43 13.40 18.13
C TYR A 314 0.17 14.21 19.40
N GLN A 315 -1.08 14.59 19.66
CA GLN A 315 -1.43 15.30 20.89
C GLN A 315 -1.15 14.45 22.14
N GLU A 316 -1.31 13.13 22.06
CA GLU A 316 -0.93 12.21 23.12
C GLU A 316 0.59 12.10 23.29
N PHE A 317 1.33 12.06 22.19
CA PHE A 317 2.79 12.11 22.20
C PHE A 317 3.33 13.38 22.85
N GLU A 318 2.81 14.56 22.50
CA GLU A 318 3.27 15.84 23.09
C GLU A 318 2.99 15.91 24.59
N ARG A 319 1.83 15.43 25.05
CA ARG A 319 1.52 15.31 26.50
C ARG A 319 2.51 14.39 27.20
N MET A 320 2.77 13.22 26.62
CA MET A 320 3.75 12.27 27.14
C MET A 320 5.15 12.90 27.26
N CYS A 321 5.62 13.65 26.26
CA CYS A 321 6.90 14.35 26.34
C CYS A 321 6.92 15.39 27.46
N ALA A 322 5.85 16.19 27.59
CA ALA A 322 5.75 17.23 28.63
C ALA A 322 5.72 16.66 30.06
N GLU A 323 5.22 15.43 30.25
CA GLU A 323 5.17 14.76 31.55
C GLU A 323 6.49 14.07 31.93
N LEU A 324 7.31 13.68 30.95
CA LEU A 324 8.46 12.79 31.16
C LEU A 324 9.84 13.42 30.93
N ASP A 325 9.92 14.56 30.25
CA ASP A 325 11.18 15.21 29.85
C ASP A 325 11.36 16.62 30.41
#